data_AF-A0A7J9T8E3-F1
#
_entry.id   AF-A0A7J9T8E3-F1
#
_cell.length_a   1.000
_cell.length_b   1.000
_cell.length_c   1.000
_cell.angle_alpha   90.00
_cell.angle_beta   90.00
_cell.angle_gamma   90.00
#
_symmetry.space_group_name_H-M   'P 1'
#
loop_
_entity.id
_entity.type
_entity.pdbx_description
1 polymer ?
#
loop_
_entity_poly.entity_id
_entity_poly.type
_entity_poly.pdbx_seq_one_letter_code
_entity_poly.pdbx_strand_id
1 'polypeptide(L)'
;MRSITEKQKDVNYWISGSVFSVFNEMLNYKNPFFGQFTRMTLENFDRESTHELIDSTLPFKLAQNHKDKIYKFTNGQPYYTVAVCRKISEQYAIDSSINTPQVNFCIMNEIFADTGSINEHFEYILDVSLAKFKNKDRYKTILFLLSQDPATLGAIARHIKKPTGEISNYLKALLRTDLIFRESSTYHIRDPLFAFWVNNKYLGLGAKITSVKVAEHLLANLEEKYQRVSTELGIAKEYEMKYKLETLYNIELEKYLKDNIEFDLVGTDDNTAYIFEIKWRNKKTSYKDIDNLIQKISSSEFRTQKKRVIFISKSGYTQSSLEFAGQHEVELLNRHMEKVTIQDS
;
A
#
# COMPACT_ATOMS: atom_id res chain seq x y z
N MET A 1 -28.74 11.73 -20.12
CA MET A 1 -28.08 12.20 -18.89
C MET A 1 -27.10 13.33 -19.17
N ARG A 2 -26.15 13.19 -20.11
CA ARG A 2 -25.25 14.29 -20.54
C ARG A 2 -26.00 15.59 -20.91
N SER A 3 -27.07 15.47 -21.67
CA SER A 3 -27.96 16.59 -22.05
C SER A 3 -28.71 17.24 -20.89
N ILE A 4 -28.72 16.62 -19.70
CA ILE A 4 -29.35 17.13 -18.47
C ILE A 4 -28.28 17.78 -17.59
N THR A 5 -27.15 17.09 -17.36
CA THR A 5 -26.04 17.59 -16.54
C THR A 5 -25.40 18.84 -17.15
N GLU A 6 -25.23 18.90 -18.48
CA GLU A 6 -24.69 20.09 -19.17
C GLU A 6 -25.61 21.33 -19.12
N LYS A 7 -26.91 21.14 -18.84
CA LYS A 7 -27.89 22.24 -18.74
C LYS A 7 -27.99 22.82 -17.33
N GLN A 8 -27.43 22.16 -16.33
CA GLN A 8 -27.53 22.55 -14.92
C GLN A 8 -26.23 23.24 -14.46
N LYS A 9 -26.07 24.50 -14.85
CA LYS A 9 -24.81 25.25 -14.64
C LYS A 9 -24.46 25.52 -13.18
N ASP A 10 -25.45 25.49 -12.29
CA ASP A 10 -25.28 25.78 -10.85
C ASP A 10 -25.35 24.53 -9.97
N VAL A 11 -25.11 23.34 -10.54
CA VAL A 11 -25.18 22.05 -9.82
C VAL A 11 -23.87 21.29 -9.96
N ASN A 12 -23.28 20.89 -8.82
CA ASN A 12 -22.12 20.00 -8.76
C ASN A 12 -22.55 18.59 -8.34
N TYR A 13 -22.10 17.58 -9.09
CA TYR A 13 -22.39 16.17 -8.82
C TYR A 13 -21.20 15.47 -8.17
N TRP A 14 -21.44 14.86 -7.01
CA TRP A 14 -20.46 14.05 -6.29
C TRP A 14 -20.96 12.60 -6.23
N ILE A 15 -20.14 11.67 -6.71
CA ILE A 15 -20.42 10.24 -6.63
C ILE A 15 -19.24 9.58 -5.91
N SER A 16 -19.53 8.88 -4.83
CA SER A 16 -18.55 8.15 -4.02
C SER A 16 -18.94 6.68 -3.92
N GLY A 17 -17.96 5.80 -3.86
CA GLY A 17 -18.19 4.40 -3.54
C GLY A 17 -16.89 3.61 -3.47
N SER A 18 -16.97 2.43 -2.84
CA SER A 18 -15.84 1.54 -2.56
C SER A 18 -15.58 0.50 -3.66
N VAL A 19 -16.49 0.38 -4.64
CA VAL A 19 -16.42 -0.63 -5.71
C VAL A 19 -15.81 0.00 -6.98
N PHE A 20 -14.48 0.02 -7.04
CA PHE A 20 -13.71 0.59 -8.15
C PHE A 20 -14.10 0.03 -9.52
N SER A 21 -14.43 -1.26 -9.59
CA SER A 21 -14.84 -1.93 -10.82
C SER A 21 -16.09 -1.28 -11.44
N VAL A 22 -17.07 -0.90 -10.61
CA VAL A 22 -18.29 -0.20 -11.05
C VAL A 22 -17.96 1.19 -11.59
N PHE A 23 -17.09 1.95 -10.92
CA PHE A 23 -16.67 3.26 -11.43
C PHE A 23 -15.88 3.14 -12.73
N ASN A 24 -15.00 2.15 -12.84
CA ASN A 24 -14.22 1.91 -14.06
C ASN A 24 -15.12 1.52 -15.24
N GLU A 25 -16.17 0.75 -14.99
CA GLU A 25 -17.21 0.46 -15.98
C GLU A 25 -17.99 1.72 -16.33
N MET A 26 -18.59 2.40 -15.34
CA MET A 26 -19.44 3.58 -15.53
C MET A 26 -18.73 4.71 -16.29
N LEU A 27 -17.45 4.91 -16.01
CA LEU A 27 -16.62 5.97 -16.60
C LEU A 27 -15.77 5.48 -17.78
N ASN A 28 -16.07 4.32 -18.35
CA ASN A 28 -15.46 3.82 -19.58
C ASN A 28 -15.88 4.67 -20.79
N TYR A 29 -15.03 4.80 -21.81
CA TYR A 29 -15.31 5.54 -23.06
C TYR A 29 -16.59 5.12 -23.78
N LYS A 30 -17.06 3.89 -23.57
CA LYS A 30 -18.32 3.39 -24.12
C LYS A 30 -19.56 3.88 -23.39
N ASN A 31 -19.41 4.46 -22.20
CA ASN A 31 -20.52 4.83 -21.32
C ASN A 31 -20.80 6.34 -21.34
N PRO A 32 -22.06 6.77 -21.12
CA PRO A 32 -22.46 8.17 -21.22
C PRO A 32 -21.69 9.12 -20.31
N PHE A 33 -21.18 8.64 -19.18
CA PHE A 33 -20.46 9.44 -18.18
C PHE A 33 -18.98 9.66 -18.48
N PHE A 34 -18.48 9.11 -19.60
CA PHE A 34 -17.10 9.34 -19.99
C PHE A 34 -16.78 10.84 -20.14
N GLY A 35 -15.70 11.28 -19.51
CA GLY A 35 -15.23 12.66 -19.56
C GLY A 35 -16.10 13.67 -18.78
N GLN A 36 -17.12 13.22 -18.05
CA GLN A 36 -18.01 14.12 -17.27
C GLN A 36 -17.61 14.25 -15.79
N PHE A 37 -16.74 13.38 -15.29
CA PHE A 37 -16.31 13.39 -13.89
C PHE A 37 -14.79 13.45 -13.77
N THR A 38 -14.32 14.30 -12.85
CA THR A 38 -12.95 14.22 -12.33
C THR A 38 -12.86 13.09 -11.33
N ARG A 39 -11.90 12.19 -11.52
CA ARG A 39 -11.68 11.07 -10.60
C ARG A 39 -10.76 11.51 -9.47
N MET A 40 -11.19 11.28 -8.23
CA MET A 40 -10.36 11.41 -7.04
C MET A 40 -10.35 10.06 -6.32
N THR A 41 -9.16 9.49 -6.16
CA THR A 41 -8.96 8.28 -5.35
C THR A 41 -8.51 8.71 -3.96
N LEU A 42 -9.20 8.22 -2.94
CA LEU A 42 -8.76 8.37 -1.56
C LEU A 42 -7.81 7.22 -1.22
N GLU A 43 -6.55 7.56 -1.00
CA GLU A 43 -5.52 6.63 -0.56
C GLU A 43 -5.54 6.48 0.97
N ASN A 44 -4.87 5.44 1.47
CA ASN A 44 -4.59 5.33 2.90
C ASN A 44 -3.71 6.49 3.37
N PHE A 45 -3.82 6.83 4.66
CA PHE A 45 -2.97 7.84 5.27
C PHE A 45 -1.51 7.41 5.29
N ASP A 46 -0.61 8.40 5.18
CA ASP A 46 0.79 8.17 5.49
C ASP A 46 0.99 8.03 7.00
N ARG A 47 2.23 7.72 7.39
CA ARG A 47 2.61 7.50 8.79
C ARG A 47 2.26 8.70 9.66
N GLU A 48 2.63 9.89 9.22
CA GLU A 48 2.46 11.14 9.96
C GLU A 48 0.97 11.47 10.16
N SER A 49 0.16 11.41 9.10
CA SER A 49 -1.29 11.63 9.16
C SER A 49 -1.99 10.57 9.99
N THR A 50 -1.51 9.32 9.97
CA THR A 50 -2.03 8.26 10.84
C THR A 50 -1.73 8.56 12.31
N HIS A 51 -0.58 9.14 12.63
CA HIS A 51 -0.26 9.53 14.02
C HIS A 51 -1.14 10.67 14.51
N GLU A 52 -1.41 11.66 13.64
CA GLU A 52 -2.35 12.74 13.95
C GLU A 52 -3.77 12.20 14.17
N LEU A 53 -4.20 11.22 13.37
CA LEU A 53 -5.48 10.53 13.59
C LEU A 53 -5.51 9.78 14.94
N ILE A 54 -4.42 9.11 15.32
CA ILE A 54 -4.32 8.42 16.62
C ILE A 54 -4.42 9.43 17.77
N ASP A 55 -3.67 10.53 17.70
CA ASP A 55 -3.66 11.57 18.73
C ASP A 55 -5.00 12.30 18.88
N SER A 56 -5.73 12.48 17.79
CA SER A 56 -7.07 13.08 17.82
C SER A 56 -8.16 12.12 18.28
N THR A 57 -7.92 10.80 18.22
CA THR A 57 -8.91 9.78 18.61
C THR A 57 -8.78 9.37 20.07
N LEU A 58 -7.56 9.31 20.62
CA LEU A 58 -7.31 8.83 21.98
C LEU A 58 -7.36 9.95 23.02
N PRO A 59 -7.88 9.69 24.24
CA PRO A 59 -7.89 10.67 25.31
C PRO A 59 -6.52 10.87 25.98
N PHE A 60 -5.53 10.06 25.62
CA PHE A 60 -4.16 10.12 26.13
C PHE A 60 -3.15 9.90 24.99
N LYS A 61 -1.90 10.33 25.21
CA LYS A 61 -0.83 10.20 24.21
C LYS A 61 -0.19 8.82 24.27
N LEU A 62 -0.11 8.16 23.11
CA LEU A 62 0.70 6.96 22.94
C LEU A 62 2.17 7.28 22.68
N ALA A 63 3.05 6.37 23.10
CA ALA A 63 4.45 6.41 22.72
C ALA A 63 4.62 6.21 21.20
N GLN A 64 5.68 6.79 20.63
CA GLN A 64 5.91 6.82 19.19
C GLN A 64 5.97 5.43 18.56
N ASN A 65 6.58 4.46 19.24
CA ASN A 65 6.69 3.07 18.82
C ASN A 65 5.32 2.36 18.76
N HIS A 66 4.37 2.73 19.62
CA HIS A 66 3.01 2.18 19.58
C HIS A 66 2.21 2.73 18.40
N LYS A 67 2.34 4.03 18.13
CA LYS A 67 1.74 4.65 16.94
C LYS A 67 2.28 4.05 15.64
N ASP A 68 3.60 3.85 15.58
CA ASP A 68 4.26 3.19 14.45
C ASP A 68 3.73 1.76 14.24
N LYS A 69 3.45 1.04 15.33
CA LYS A 69 2.80 -0.28 15.25
C LYS A 69 1.41 -0.19 14.65
N ILE A 70 0.55 0.68 15.18
CA ILE A 70 -0.82 0.85 14.68
C ILE A 70 -0.80 1.22 13.19
N TYR A 71 0.06 2.15 12.77
CA TYR A 71 0.24 2.50 11.36
C TYR A 71 0.62 1.29 10.51
N LYS A 72 1.63 0.52 10.92
CA LYS A 72 2.06 -0.68 10.18
C LYS A 72 0.94 -1.70 10.02
N PHE A 73 0.15 -1.96 11.06
CA PHE A 73 -0.91 -2.98 10.99
C PHE A 73 -2.10 -2.56 10.16
N THR A 74 -2.50 -1.31 10.33
CA THR A 74 -3.64 -0.72 9.63
C THR A 74 -3.27 -0.28 8.22
N ASN A 75 -1.97 -0.26 7.89
CA ASN A 75 -1.42 0.28 6.66
C ASN A 75 -1.95 1.70 6.36
N GLY A 76 -2.15 2.49 7.42
CA GLY A 76 -2.74 3.84 7.37
C GLY A 76 -4.21 3.90 6.97
N GLN A 77 -4.93 2.78 6.96
CA GLN A 77 -6.36 2.77 6.64
C GLN A 77 -7.14 3.42 7.81
N PRO A 78 -7.85 4.55 7.59
CA PRO A 78 -8.40 5.35 8.69
C PRO A 78 -9.43 4.63 9.57
N TYR A 79 -10.30 3.80 8.98
CA TYR A 79 -11.29 3.02 9.71
C TYR A 79 -10.62 2.00 10.65
N TYR A 80 -9.61 1.26 10.19
CA TYR A 80 -8.86 0.30 11.01
C TYR A 80 -8.09 1.01 12.13
N THR A 81 -7.46 2.16 11.83
CA THR A 81 -6.78 2.97 12.83
C THR A 81 -7.74 3.41 13.94
N VAL A 82 -8.90 3.95 13.58
CA VAL A 82 -9.91 4.40 14.56
C VAL A 82 -10.47 3.21 15.35
N ALA A 83 -10.75 2.08 14.72
CA ALA A 83 -11.25 0.88 15.41
C ALA A 83 -10.26 0.40 16.49
N VAL A 84 -8.97 0.32 16.16
CA VAL A 84 -7.93 -0.04 17.13
C VAL A 84 -7.83 1.01 18.25
N CYS A 85 -7.85 2.30 17.92
CA CYS A 85 -7.80 3.37 18.93
C CYS A 85 -9.00 3.31 19.88
N ARG A 86 -10.21 3.07 19.36
CA ARG A 86 -11.42 2.90 20.18
C ARG A 86 -11.28 1.72 21.12
N LYS A 87 -10.81 0.57 20.64
CA LYS A 87 -10.56 -0.60 21.50
C LYS A 87 -9.52 -0.31 22.59
N ILE A 88 -8.46 0.43 22.27
CA ILE A 88 -7.47 0.88 23.26
C ILE A 88 -8.13 1.79 24.29
N SER A 89 -8.93 2.77 23.86
CA SER A 89 -9.65 3.68 24.76
C SER A 89 -10.65 2.94 25.65
N GLU A 90 -11.41 1.98 25.10
CA GLU A 90 -12.36 1.15 25.86
C GLU A 90 -11.68 0.38 27.00
N GLN A 91 -10.47 -0.12 26.76
CA GLN A 91 -9.77 -0.99 27.72
C GLN A 91 -8.86 -0.21 28.68
N TYR A 92 -8.33 0.93 28.24
CA TYR A 92 -7.21 1.60 28.91
C TYR A 92 -7.37 3.12 29.04
N ALA A 93 -8.58 3.68 28.90
CA ALA A 93 -8.80 5.14 29.01
C ALA A 93 -8.36 5.74 30.36
N ILE A 94 -8.36 4.95 31.44
CA ILE A 94 -8.00 5.40 32.79
C ILE A 94 -6.49 5.20 33.05
N ASP A 95 -5.82 4.37 32.24
CA ASP A 95 -4.39 4.13 32.37
C ASP A 95 -3.60 5.32 31.85
N SER A 96 -2.60 5.75 32.62
CA SER A 96 -1.69 6.84 32.22
C SER A 96 -0.75 6.45 31.08
N SER A 97 -0.59 5.16 30.82
CA SER A 97 0.28 4.61 29.78
C SER A 97 -0.05 3.14 29.53
N ILE A 98 0.15 2.67 28.29
CA ILE A 98 0.03 1.25 27.93
C ILE A 98 1.35 0.70 27.41
N ASN A 99 1.53 -0.61 27.55
CA ASN A 99 2.71 -1.33 27.06
C ASN A 99 2.44 -1.99 25.68
N THR A 100 3.50 -2.48 25.05
CA THR A 100 3.41 -3.08 23.71
C THR A 100 2.51 -4.33 23.65
N PRO A 101 2.57 -5.28 24.61
CA PRO A 101 1.61 -6.39 24.65
C PRO A 101 0.14 -5.95 24.68
N GLN A 102 -0.20 -4.91 25.45
CA GLN A 102 -1.57 -4.38 25.51
C GLN A 102 -2.03 -3.84 24.15
N VAL A 103 -1.16 -3.08 23.46
CA VAL A 103 -1.43 -2.61 22.09
C VAL A 103 -1.62 -3.78 21.13
N ASN A 104 -0.73 -4.77 21.18
CA ASN A 104 -0.81 -5.98 20.35
C ASN A 104 -2.14 -6.73 20.57
N PHE A 105 -2.60 -6.87 21.82
CA PHE A 105 -3.88 -7.50 22.13
C PHE A 105 -5.08 -6.71 21.60
N CYS A 106 -5.07 -5.38 21.70
CA CYS A 106 -6.13 -4.55 21.13
C CYS A 106 -6.25 -4.78 19.62
N ILE A 107 -5.12 -4.77 18.90
CA ILE A 107 -5.09 -5.00 17.45
C ILE A 107 -5.62 -6.39 17.11
N MET A 108 -5.13 -7.44 17.78
CA MET A 108 -5.56 -8.82 17.50
C MET A 108 -7.03 -9.05 17.83
N ASN A 109 -7.54 -8.45 18.90
CA ASN A 109 -8.95 -8.55 19.26
C ASN A 109 -9.85 -7.77 18.31
N GLU A 110 -9.41 -6.63 17.77
CA GLU A 110 -10.16 -5.97 16.70
C GLU A 110 -10.28 -6.84 15.45
N ILE A 111 -9.21 -7.57 15.10
CA ILE A 111 -9.17 -8.40 13.89
C ILE A 111 -9.94 -9.71 14.05
N PHE A 112 -9.86 -10.37 15.21
CA PHE A 112 -10.34 -11.76 15.36
C PHE A 112 -11.45 -11.98 16.38
N ALA A 113 -11.65 -11.08 17.35
CA ALA A 113 -12.73 -11.27 18.31
C ALA A 113 -14.09 -10.94 17.68
N ASP A 114 -15.14 -11.64 18.08
CA ASP A 114 -16.52 -11.37 17.62
C ASP A 114 -17.02 -9.97 18.01
N THR A 115 -16.35 -9.32 18.97
CA THR A 115 -16.62 -7.94 19.40
C THR A 115 -15.71 -6.90 18.73
N GLY A 116 -14.83 -7.33 17.82
CA GLY A 116 -13.95 -6.46 17.05
C GLY A 116 -14.69 -5.86 15.86
N SER A 117 -14.64 -4.54 15.72
CA SER A 117 -15.30 -3.83 14.61
C SER A 117 -14.66 -4.15 13.26
N ILE A 118 -13.35 -4.45 13.24
CA ILE A 118 -12.66 -4.89 12.02
C ILE A 118 -13.12 -6.31 11.64
N ASN A 119 -13.21 -7.24 12.60
CA ASN A 119 -13.71 -8.59 12.36
C ASN A 119 -15.14 -8.56 11.77
N GLU A 120 -16.06 -7.84 12.42
CA GLU A 120 -17.45 -7.70 11.95
C GLU A 120 -17.51 -7.11 10.53
N HIS A 121 -16.69 -6.10 10.26
CA HIS A 121 -16.60 -5.50 8.93
C HIS A 121 -16.12 -6.50 7.87
N PHE A 122 -15.14 -7.33 8.18
CA PHE A 122 -14.63 -8.36 7.27
C PHE A 122 -15.64 -9.49 7.04
N GLU A 123 -16.37 -9.90 8.08
CA GLU A 123 -17.50 -10.83 7.92
C GLU A 123 -18.56 -10.26 6.99
N TYR A 124 -18.98 -9.02 7.25
CA TYR A 124 -19.97 -8.32 6.44
C TYR A 124 -19.54 -8.21 4.97
N ILE A 125 -18.31 -7.76 4.71
CA ILE A 125 -17.77 -7.64 3.35
C ILE A 125 -17.78 -8.99 2.64
N LEU A 126 -17.32 -10.05 3.31
CA LEU A 126 -17.27 -11.40 2.74
C LEU A 126 -18.68 -11.89 2.41
N ASP A 127 -19.61 -11.76 3.35
CA ASP A 127 -20.97 -12.26 3.21
C ASP A 127 -21.75 -11.52 2.13
N VAL A 128 -21.69 -10.19 2.11
CA VAL A 128 -22.35 -9.36 1.08
C VAL A 128 -21.75 -9.65 -0.30
N SER A 129 -20.42 -9.75 -0.40
CA SER A 129 -19.74 -10.02 -1.67
C SER A 129 -20.13 -11.39 -2.24
N LEU A 130 -20.32 -12.38 -1.38
CA LEU A 130 -20.62 -13.75 -1.78
C LEU A 130 -22.12 -14.09 -1.76
N ALA A 131 -22.99 -13.21 -1.26
CA ALA A 131 -24.42 -13.45 -1.06
C ALA A 131 -25.12 -13.98 -2.31
N LYS A 132 -24.79 -13.41 -3.48
CA LYS A 132 -25.39 -13.73 -4.78
C LYS A 132 -24.90 -15.03 -5.42
N PHE A 133 -23.90 -15.70 -4.83
CA PHE A 133 -23.29 -16.88 -5.43
C PHE A 133 -23.75 -18.18 -4.75
N LYS A 134 -24.12 -19.18 -5.56
CA LYS A 134 -24.57 -20.49 -5.06
C LYS A 134 -23.46 -21.31 -4.40
N ASN A 135 -22.24 -21.27 -4.94
CA ASN A 135 -21.11 -22.11 -4.49
C ASN A 135 -20.12 -21.33 -3.62
N LYS A 136 -20.57 -20.77 -2.50
CA LYS A 136 -19.77 -19.87 -1.64
C LYS A 136 -18.44 -20.50 -1.20
N ASP A 137 -18.42 -21.80 -0.90
CA ASP A 137 -17.21 -22.48 -0.42
C ASP A 137 -16.05 -22.44 -1.42
N ARG A 138 -16.33 -22.51 -2.72
CA ARG A 138 -15.28 -22.41 -3.76
C ARG A 138 -14.66 -21.03 -3.81
N TYR A 139 -15.49 -19.99 -3.66
CA TYR A 139 -15.00 -18.62 -3.55
C TYR A 139 -14.14 -18.44 -2.31
N LYS A 140 -14.58 -18.99 -1.17
CA LYS A 140 -13.82 -19.00 0.08
C LYS A 140 -12.49 -19.73 -0.05
N THR A 141 -12.43 -20.88 -0.73
CA THR A 141 -11.18 -21.61 -1.02
C THR A 141 -10.23 -20.80 -1.90
N ILE A 142 -10.74 -20.12 -2.93
CA ILE A 142 -9.91 -19.26 -3.79
C ILE A 142 -9.35 -18.09 -2.97
N LEU A 143 -10.18 -17.43 -2.15
CA LEU A 143 -9.73 -16.35 -1.26
C LEU A 143 -8.69 -16.86 -0.27
N PHE A 144 -8.90 -18.03 0.34
CA PHE A 144 -7.90 -18.63 1.23
C PHE A 144 -6.56 -18.85 0.52
N LEU A 145 -6.56 -19.41 -0.70
CA LEU A 145 -5.33 -19.59 -1.47
C LEU A 145 -4.65 -18.24 -1.77
N LEU A 146 -5.42 -17.25 -2.23
CA LEU A 146 -4.88 -15.91 -2.54
C LEU A 146 -4.44 -15.12 -1.30
N SER A 147 -4.90 -15.52 -0.11
CA SER A 147 -4.49 -14.90 1.15
C SER A 147 -3.10 -15.34 1.62
N GLN A 148 -2.61 -16.45 1.08
CA GLN A 148 -1.26 -16.95 1.31
C GLN A 148 -0.30 -16.19 0.41
N ASP A 149 -0.50 -16.31 -0.90
CA ASP A 149 0.32 -15.67 -1.93
C ASP A 149 -0.51 -15.37 -3.20
N PRO A 150 -0.12 -14.36 -3.98
CA PRO A 150 -0.70 -14.13 -5.30
C PRO A 150 -0.53 -15.34 -6.22
N ALA A 151 -1.56 -15.65 -7.00
CA ALA A 151 -1.56 -16.86 -7.82
C ALA A 151 -2.08 -16.63 -9.24
N THR A 152 -1.54 -17.38 -10.20
CA THR A 152 -2.05 -17.40 -11.58
C THR A 152 -3.29 -18.28 -11.71
N LEU A 153 -4.09 -18.09 -12.76
CA LEU A 153 -5.24 -18.95 -13.06
C LEU A 153 -4.88 -20.44 -13.06
N GLY A 154 -3.73 -20.80 -13.65
CA GLY A 154 -3.26 -22.18 -13.71
C GLY A 154 -2.82 -22.74 -12.34
N ALA A 155 -2.23 -21.92 -11.48
CA ALA A 155 -1.88 -22.32 -10.12
C ALA A 155 -3.14 -22.59 -9.29
N ILE A 156 -4.12 -21.69 -9.35
CA ILE A 156 -5.41 -21.82 -8.65
C ILE A 156 -6.16 -23.07 -9.13
N ALA A 157 -6.23 -23.29 -10.44
CA ALA A 157 -6.87 -24.47 -11.04
C ALA A 157 -6.22 -25.79 -10.61
N ARG A 158 -4.88 -25.84 -10.58
CA ARG A 158 -4.15 -27.02 -10.09
C ARG A 158 -4.42 -27.29 -8.61
N HIS A 159 -4.40 -26.26 -7.77
CA HIS A 159 -4.64 -26.42 -6.33
C HIS A 159 -6.06 -26.92 -6.03
N ILE A 160 -7.06 -26.35 -6.70
CA ILE A 160 -8.49 -26.72 -6.51
C ILE A 160 -8.84 -28.02 -7.27
N LYS A 161 -7.93 -28.53 -8.11
CA LYS A 161 -8.13 -29.72 -8.96
C LYS A 161 -9.35 -29.58 -9.88
N LYS A 162 -9.45 -28.43 -10.57
CA LYS A 162 -10.55 -28.11 -11.49
C LYS A 162 -10.04 -27.52 -12.82
N PRO A 163 -10.83 -27.64 -13.91
CA PRO A 163 -10.47 -27.03 -15.19
C PRO A 163 -10.33 -25.51 -15.09
N THR A 164 -9.37 -24.94 -15.84
CA THR A 164 -9.12 -23.49 -15.88
C THR A 164 -10.35 -22.70 -16.35
N GLY A 165 -11.16 -23.25 -17.25
CA GLY A 165 -12.41 -22.62 -17.68
C GLY A 165 -13.42 -22.43 -16.54
N GLU A 166 -13.52 -23.41 -15.63
CA GLU A 166 -14.38 -23.32 -14.46
C GLU A 166 -13.86 -22.27 -13.46
N ILE A 167 -12.56 -22.30 -13.16
CA ILE A 167 -11.92 -21.34 -12.24
C ILE A 167 -11.95 -19.92 -12.80
N SER A 168 -11.82 -19.74 -14.11
CA SER A 168 -11.94 -18.44 -14.77
C SER A 168 -13.29 -17.78 -14.48
N ASN A 169 -14.38 -18.55 -14.42
CA ASN A 169 -15.70 -18.02 -14.08
C ASN A 169 -15.77 -17.55 -12.62
N TYR A 170 -15.20 -18.31 -11.67
CA TYR A 170 -15.11 -17.88 -10.27
C TYR A 170 -14.27 -16.61 -10.12
N LEU A 171 -13.13 -16.51 -10.79
CA LEU A 171 -12.26 -15.33 -10.73
C LEU A 171 -12.91 -14.09 -11.36
N LYS A 172 -13.60 -14.24 -12.49
CA LYS A 172 -14.39 -13.14 -13.09
C LYS A 172 -15.47 -12.64 -12.13
N ALA A 173 -16.12 -13.54 -11.40
CA ALA A 173 -17.13 -13.17 -10.41
C ALA A 173 -16.51 -12.44 -9.21
N LEU A 174 -15.37 -12.90 -8.68
CA LEU A 174 -14.65 -12.22 -7.58
C LEU A 174 -14.07 -10.87 -7.99
N LEU A 175 -13.56 -10.72 -9.22
CA LEU A 175 -13.08 -9.43 -9.71
C LEU A 175 -14.18 -8.36 -9.68
N ARG A 176 -15.45 -8.76 -9.89
CA ARG A 176 -16.61 -7.85 -9.82
C ARG A 176 -17.05 -7.51 -8.40
N THR A 177 -16.53 -8.19 -7.37
CA THR A 177 -16.80 -7.83 -5.97
C THR A 177 -15.73 -6.91 -5.41
N ASP A 178 -14.66 -6.63 -6.15
CA ASP A 178 -13.47 -5.90 -5.71
C ASP A 178 -12.75 -6.50 -4.48
N LEU A 179 -13.12 -7.72 -4.04
CA LEU A 179 -12.35 -8.47 -3.04
C LEU A 179 -10.95 -8.83 -3.55
N ILE A 180 -10.86 -9.06 -4.86
CA ILE A 180 -9.61 -9.34 -5.54
C ILE A 180 -9.40 -8.37 -6.68
N PHE A 181 -8.14 -8.19 -7.06
CA PHE A 181 -7.75 -7.54 -8.30
C PHE A 181 -6.77 -8.44 -9.06
N ARG A 182 -6.52 -8.08 -10.32
CA ARG A 182 -5.54 -8.75 -11.16
C ARG A 182 -4.45 -7.77 -11.53
N GLU A 183 -3.21 -8.20 -11.34
CA GLU A 183 -2.02 -7.48 -11.78
C GLU A 183 -1.22 -8.42 -12.68
N SER A 184 -0.97 -8.00 -13.92
CA SER A 184 -0.35 -8.85 -14.94
C SER A 184 -1.07 -10.20 -15.12
N SER A 185 -0.47 -11.30 -14.67
CA SER A 185 -1.00 -12.66 -14.78
C SER A 185 -1.46 -13.27 -13.46
N THR A 186 -1.30 -12.55 -12.34
CA THR A 186 -1.60 -13.01 -10.99
C THR A 186 -2.82 -12.29 -10.40
N TYR A 187 -3.54 -13.00 -9.55
CA TYR A 187 -4.68 -12.50 -8.80
C TYR A 187 -4.25 -12.25 -7.36
N HIS A 188 -4.79 -11.19 -6.76
CA HIS A 188 -4.40 -10.67 -5.45
C HIS A 188 -5.64 -10.31 -4.65
N ILE A 189 -5.62 -10.50 -3.32
CA ILE A 189 -6.63 -9.89 -2.46
C ILE A 189 -6.33 -8.39 -2.35
N ARG A 190 -7.38 -7.56 -2.46
CA ARG A 190 -7.26 -6.10 -2.49
C ARG A 190 -6.77 -5.52 -1.17
N ASP A 191 -7.36 -5.96 -0.07
CA ASP A 191 -7.00 -5.51 1.27
C ASP A 191 -6.07 -6.53 1.95
N PRO A 192 -4.83 -6.17 2.27
CA PRO A 192 -3.89 -7.12 2.87
C PRO A 192 -4.26 -7.50 4.32
N LEU A 193 -4.93 -6.63 5.08
CA LEU A 193 -5.42 -6.97 6.42
C LEU A 193 -6.60 -7.94 6.33
N PHE A 194 -7.46 -7.78 5.32
CA PHE A 194 -8.49 -8.76 5.00
C PHE A 194 -7.88 -10.10 4.55
N ALA A 195 -6.83 -10.08 3.73
CA ALA A 195 -6.08 -11.29 3.37
C ALA A 195 -5.53 -12.00 4.61
N PHE A 196 -4.90 -11.24 5.50
CA PHE A 196 -4.41 -11.77 6.77
C PHE A 196 -5.54 -12.38 7.62
N TRP A 197 -6.68 -11.70 7.72
CA TRP A 197 -7.85 -12.20 8.42
C TRP A 197 -8.38 -13.50 7.81
N VAL A 198 -8.55 -13.55 6.48
CA VAL A 198 -8.98 -14.75 5.74
C VAL A 198 -8.05 -15.92 6.06
N ASN A 199 -6.74 -15.74 5.90
CA ASN A 199 -5.75 -16.79 6.10
C ASN A 199 -5.86 -17.42 7.50
N ASN A 200 -6.00 -16.58 8.52
CA ASN A 200 -5.99 -17.02 9.91
C ASN A 200 -7.35 -17.54 10.39
N LYS A 201 -8.45 -16.97 9.89
CA LYS A 201 -9.81 -17.42 10.23
C LYS A 201 -10.08 -18.83 9.72
N TYR A 202 -9.66 -19.15 8.49
CA TYR A 202 -9.78 -20.52 7.95
C TYR A 202 -8.87 -21.55 8.62
N LEU A 203 -7.84 -21.10 9.36
CA LEU A 203 -7.01 -21.97 10.21
C LEU A 203 -7.60 -22.18 11.62
N GLY A 204 -8.80 -21.66 11.90
CA GLY A 204 -9.52 -21.88 13.16
C GLY A 204 -9.28 -20.82 14.24
N LEU A 205 -8.66 -19.68 13.92
CA LEU A 205 -8.40 -18.58 14.86
C LEU A 205 -9.61 -17.67 15.12
N GLY A 206 -10.84 -18.18 14.97
CA GLY A 206 -12.08 -17.41 15.17
C GLY A 206 -12.44 -17.13 16.64
N ALA A 207 -11.46 -17.10 17.54
CA ALA A 207 -11.68 -16.87 18.97
C ALA A 207 -10.80 -15.72 19.47
N LYS A 208 -11.26 -15.04 20.52
CA LYS A 208 -10.50 -13.99 21.23
C LYS A 208 -9.06 -14.47 21.51
N ILE A 209 -8.07 -13.71 21.06
CA ILE A 209 -6.66 -14.04 21.29
C ILE A 209 -6.30 -13.68 22.74
N THR A 210 -5.95 -14.68 23.53
CA THR A 210 -5.59 -14.53 24.96
C THR A 210 -4.10 -14.73 25.23
N SER A 211 -3.37 -15.38 24.32
CA SER A 211 -1.94 -15.66 24.46
C SER A 211 -1.09 -14.56 23.85
N VAL A 212 -0.19 -13.97 24.65
CA VAL A 212 0.78 -12.95 24.20
C VAL A 212 1.64 -13.49 23.06
N LYS A 213 2.16 -14.72 23.21
CA LYS A 213 3.03 -15.35 22.19
C LYS A 213 2.32 -15.53 20.86
N VAL A 214 1.03 -15.91 20.89
CA VAL A 214 0.23 -16.06 19.68
C VAL A 214 -0.01 -14.70 19.02
N ALA A 215 -0.37 -13.68 19.80
CA ALA A 215 -0.53 -12.32 19.29
C ALA A 215 0.75 -11.79 18.64
N GLU A 216 1.89 -11.94 19.31
CA GLU A 216 3.19 -11.48 18.79
C GLU A 216 3.59 -12.21 17.50
N HIS A 217 3.40 -13.53 17.44
CA HIS A 217 3.70 -14.31 16.25
C HIS A 217 2.82 -13.92 15.06
N LEU A 218 1.51 -13.77 15.29
CA LEU A 218 0.55 -13.34 14.26
C LEU A 218 0.87 -11.94 13.73
N LEU A 219 1.23 -11.03 14.61
CA LEU A 219 1.64 -9.68 14.24
C LEU A 219 2.95 -9.66 13.47
N ALA A 220 3.94 -10.46 13.87
CA ALA A 220 5.20 -10.58 13.13
C ALA A 220 4.97 -11.10 11.70
N ASN A 221 4.12 -12.11 11.53
CA ASN A 221 3.77 -12.64 10.20
C ASN A 221 3.06 -11.59 9.34
N LEU A 222 2.19 -10.76 9.93
CA LEU A 222 1.53 -9.66 9.23
C LEU A 222 2.52 -8.57 8.81
N GLU A 223 3.43 -8.17 9.71
CA GLU A 223 4.49 -7.21 9.40
C GLU A 223 5.40 -7.71 8.27
N GLU A 224 5.78 -8.98 8.28
CA GLU A 224 6.58 -9.59 7.21
C GLU A 224 5.85 -9.55 5.86
N LYS A 225 4.56 -9.91 5.82
CA LYS A 225 3.76 -9.83 4.60
C LYS A 225 3.71 -8.40 4.04
N TYR A 226 3.48 -7.41 4.89
CA TYR A 226 3.50 -6.01 4.47
C TYR A 226 4.87 -5.57 3.94
N GLN A 227 5.96 -6.00 4.58
CA GLN A 227 7.30 -5.69 4.09
C GLN A 227 7.56 -6.31 2.71
N ARG A 228 7.21 -7.58 2.51
CA ARG A 228 7.38 -8.24 1.20
C ARG A 228 6.60 -7.52 0.11
N VAL A 229 5.32 -7.19 0.34
CA VAL A 229 4.50 -6.42 -0.61
C VAL A 229 5.10 -5.05 -0.91
N SER A 230 5.59 -4.35 0.12
CA SER A 230 6.25 -3.04 -0.07
C SER A 230 7.52 -3.16 -0.91
N THR A 231 8.32 -4.19 -0.71
CA THR A 231 9.55 -4.43 -1.46
C THR A 231 9.25 -4.82 -2.91
N GLU A 232 8.30 -5.73 -3.14
CA GLU A 232 7.87 -6.13 -4.48
C GLU A 232 7.29 -4.96 -5.27
N LEU A 233 6.46 -4.13 -4.63
CA LEU A 233 5.96 -2.89 -5.23
C LEU A 233 7.08 -1.90 -5.56
N GLY A 234 8.09 -1.81 -4.68
CA GLY A 234 9.30 -1.02 -4.91
C GLY A 234 10.00 -1.47 -6.19
N ILE A 235 10.32 -2.76 -6.29
CA ILE A 235 10.99 -3.36 -7.44
C ILE A 235 10.17 -3.17 -8.73
N ALA A 236 8.86 -3.47 -8.70
CA ALA A 236 8.00 -3.30 -9.88
C ALA A 236 7.95 -1.84 -10.35
N LYS A 237 7.96 -0.88 -9.42
CA LYS A 237 7.94 0.54 -9.73
C LYS A 237 9.29 1.06 -10.18
N GLU A 238 10.39 0.55 -9.65
CA GLU A 238 11.73 0.79 -10.19
C GLU A 238 11.80 0.40 -11.68
N TYR A 239 11.24 -0.76 -12.07
CA TYR A 239 11.18 -1.17 -13.47
C TYR A 239 10.30 -0.25 -14.34
N GLU A 240 9.14 0.19 -13.85
CA GLU A 240 8.30 1.16 -14.58
C GLU A 240 9.03 2.50 -14.74
N MET A 241 9.71 2.95 -13.68
CA MET A 241 10.48 4.18 -13.68
C MET A 241 11.68 4.10 -14.61
N LYS A 242 12.38 2.97 -14.64
CA LYS A 242 13.50 2.72 -15.55
C LYS A 242 13.14 3.16 -16.97
N TYR A 243 12.05 2.62 -17.52
CA TYR A 243 11.60 2.94 -18.87
C TYR A 243 11.31 4.44 -19.07
N LYS A 244 10.66 5.08 -18.09
CA LYS A 244 10.37 6.53 -18.13
C LYS A 244 11.64 7.37 -18.08
N LEU A 245 12.61 6.99 -17.25
CA LEU A 245 13.88 7.68 -17.06
C LEU A 245 14.79 7.49 -18.27
N GLU A 246 14.87 6.29 -18.83
CA GLU A 246 15.61 6.03 -20.08
C GLU A 246 15.09 6.92 -21.21
N THR A 247 13.77 7.08 -21.30
CA THR A 247 13.15 7.99 -22.27
C THR A 247 13.45 9.46 -21.97
N LEU A 248 13.34 9.88 -20.70
CA LEU A 248 13.49 11.28 -20.28
C LEU A 248 14.94 11.77 -20.43
N TYR A 249 15.90 10.93 -20.07
CA TYR A 249 17.33 11.26 -20.11
C TYR A 249 18.01 10.78 -21.40
N ASN A 250 17.33 9.97 -22.23
CA ASN A 250 17.87 9.37 -23.45
C ASN A 250 19.16 8.57 -23.20
N ILE A 251 19.16 7.78 -22.12
CA ILE A 251 20.28 6.94 -21.70
C ILE A 251 19.77 5.55 -21.37
N GLU A 252 20.59 4.52 -21.58
CA GLU A 252 20.30 3.19 -21.06
C GLU A 252 20.62 3.15 -19.56
N LEU A 253 19.71 2.56 -18.79
CA LEU A 253 19.85 2.45 -17.35
C LEU A 253 19.95 0.98 -16.97
N GLU A 254 20.71 0.65 -15.94
CA GLU A 254 20.74 -0.69 -15.38
C GLU A 254 20.83 -0.65 -13.85
N LYS A 255 20.39 -1.73 -13.19
CA LYS A 255 20.63 -1.89 -11.76
C LYS A 255 22.12 -2.01 -11.51
N TYR A 256 22.61 -1.37 -10.46
CA TYR A 256 24.03 -1.44 -10.09
C TYR A 256 24.20 -2.18 -8.77
N LEU A 257 25.05 -3.22 -8.79
CA LEU A 257 25.49 -3.93 -7.59
C LEU A 257 26.98 -4.28 -7.71
N LYS A 258 27.81 -3.67 -6.88
CA LYS A 258 29.25 -3.95 -6.82
C LYS A 258 29.80 -3.56 -5.45
N ASP A 259 30.71 -4.36 -4.90
CA ASP A 259 31.34 -4.13 -3.59
C ASP A 259 30.33 -3.87 -2.44
N ASN A 260 29.19 -4.58 -2.48
CA ASN A 260 28.09 -4.42 -1.54
C ASN A 260 27.44 -3.02 -1.53
N ILE A 261 27.68 -2.23 -2.58
CA ILE A 261 27.02 -0.96 -2.86
C ILE A 261 25.98 -1.19 -3.96
N GLU A 262 24.75 -0.80 -3.65
CA GLU A 262 23.61 -0.88 -4.57
C GLU A 262 23.07 0.52 -4.86
N PHE A 263 22.85 0.79 -6.15
CA PHE A 263 22.06 1.91 -6.65
C PHE A 263 20.90 1.36 -7.47
N ASP A 264 19.73 1.98 -7.34
CA ASP A 264 18.51 1.48 -7.97
C ASP A 264 18.63 1.49 -9.49
N LEU A 265 19.17 2.56 -10.08
CA LEU A 265 19.55 2.62 -11.50
C LEU A 265 20.81 3.46 -11.73
N VAL A 266 21.65 3.03 -12.67
CA VAL A 266 22.81 3.76 -13.16
C VAL A 266 22.86 3.71 -14.67
N GLY A 267 23.19 4.84 -15.31
CA GLY A 267 23.53 4.94 -16.72
C GLY A 267 24.77 5.78 -16.94
N THR A 268 25.39 5.69 -18.11
CA THR A 268 26.52 6.55 -18.48
C THR A 268 26.28 7.14 -19.85
N ASP A 269 26.47 8.45 -19.98
CA ASP A 269 26.39 9.18 -21.23
C ASP A 269 27.47 10.28 -21.24
N ASP A 270 28.21 10.39 -22.35
CA ASP A 270 29.33 11.33 -22.51
C ASP A 270 30.24 11.46 -21.26
N ASN A 271 30.70 10.31 -20.75
CA ASN A 271 31.58 10.19 -19.58
C ASN A 271 30.97 10.73 -18.26
N THR A 272 29.66 10.98 -18.24
CA THR A 272 28.89 11.41 -17.07
C THR A 272 28.05 10.24 -16.56
N ALA A 273 28.24 9.85 -15.31
CA ALA A 273 27.42 8.84 -14.65
C ALA A 273 26.10 9.46 -14.18
N TYR A 274 24.98 8.83 -14.52
CA TYR A 274 23.66 9.18 -14.01
C TYR A 274 23.29 8.14 -12.96
N ILE A 275 23.12 8.58 -11.71
CA ILE A 275 22.86 7.69 -10.57
C ILE A 275 21.50 8.04 -10.00
N PHE A 276 20.60 7.07 -9.98
CA PHE A 276 19.23 7.24 -9.49
C PHE A 276 19.01 6.41 -8.23
N GLU A 277 18.37 7.02 -7.23
CA GLU A 277 17.77 6.34 -6.09
C GLU A 277 16.26 6.65 -6.05
N ILE A 278 15.45 5.61 -5.90
CA ILE A 278 14.00 5.60 -5.97
C ILE A 278 13.44 5.17 -4.61
N LYS A 279 12.64 6.04 -3.99
CA LYS A 279 11.89 5.72 -2.77
C LYS A 279 10.40 5.67 -3.04
N TRP A 280 9.92 4.46 -3.36
CA TRP A 280 8.52 4.22 -3.65
C TRP A 280 7.68 3.77 -2.44
N ARG A 281 7.66 4.60 -1.39
CA ARG A 281 6.98 4.31 -0.11
C ARG A 281 6.01 5.43 0.28
N ASN A 282 5.01 5.11 1.10
CA ASN A 282 4.04 6.07 1.66
C ASN A 282 4.63 6.86 2.85
N LYS A 283 5.81 7.45 2.66
CA LYS A 283 6.51 8.26 3.66
C LYS A 283 7.42 9.25 2.95
N LYS A 284 7.39 10.52 3.38
CA LYS A 284 8.30 11.56 2.87
C LYS A 284 9.77 11.14 3.03
N THR A 285 10.57 11.46 2.03
CA THR A 285 12.02 11.28 2.05
C THR A 285 12.65 12.28 3.01
N SER A 286 13.52 11.81 3.89
CA SER A 286 14.23 12.64 4.87
C SER A 286 15.65 12.93 4.39
N TYR A 287 16.32 13.91 5.01
CA TYR A 287 17.71 14.25 4.66
C TYR A 287 18.65 13.04 4.80
N LYS A 288 18.40 12.15 5.77
CA LYS A 288 19.19 10.93 5.99
C LYS A 288 19.15 9.98 4.80
N ASP A 289 18.03 9.92 4.08
CA ASP A 289 17.92 9.06 2.91
C ASP A 289 18.84 9.56 1.78
N ILE A 290 18.95 10.88 1.62
CA ILE A 290 19.82 11.53 0.62
C ILE A 290 21.29 11.45 1.04
N ASP A 291 21.60 11.69 2.32
CA ASP A 291 22.95 11.52 2.86
C ASP A 291 23.45 10.09 2.64
N ASN A 292 22.63 9.07 2.93
CA ASN A 292 22.98 7.68 2.67
C ASN A 292 23.35 7.44 1.18
N LEU A 293 22.62 8.02 0.23
CA LEU A 293 22.97 7.93 -1.19
C LEU A 293 24.34 8.57 -1.48
N ILE A 294 24.59 9.76 -0.95
CA ILE A 294 25.86 10.47 -1.15
C ILE A 294 27.03 9.69 -0.54
N GLN A 295 26.85 9.09 0.64
CA GLN A 295 27.85 8.22 1.25
C GLN A 295 28.14 7.00 0.37
N LYS A 296 27.09 6.31 -0.14
CA LYS A 296 27.25 5.19 -1.08
C LYS A 296 28.05 5.61 -2.32
N ILE A 297 27.72 6.76 -2.93
CA ILE A 297 28.43 7.29 -4.11
C ILE A 297 29.89 7.57 -3.78
N SER A 298 30.16 8.18 -2.62
CA SER A 298 31.51 8.49 -2.15
C SER A 298 32.36 7.24 -1.89
N SER A 299 31.73 6.12 -1.56
CA SER A 299 32.36 4.81 -1.38
C SER A 299 32.39 3.95 -2.65
N SER A 300 31.80 4.42 -3.76
CA SER A 300 31.72 3.69 -5.03
C SER A 300 32.78 4.12 -6.04
N GLU A 301 32.85 3.42 -7.17
CA GLU A 301 33.71 3.80 -8.30
C GLU A 301 33.34 5.16 -8.93
N PHE A 302 32.11 5.65 -8.70
CA PHE A 302 31.65 6.94 -9.20
C PHE A 302 32.14 8.14 -8.38
N ARG A 303 32.94 7.92 -7.32
CA ARG A 303 33.42 8.98 -6.42
C ARG A 303 34.06 10.15 -7.17
N THR A 304 34.95 9.86 -8.12
CA THR A 304 35.74 10.86 -8.86
C THR A 304 35.18 11.16 -10.25
N GLN A 305 34.21 10.38 -10.73
CA GLN A 305 33.59 10.58 -12.02
C GLN A 305 32.66 11.81 -12.00
N LYS A 306 32.57 12.50 -13.14
CA LYS A 306 31.50 13.47 -13.39
C LYS A 306 30.16 12.73 -13.28
N LYS A 307 29.25 13.24 -12.46
CA LYS A 307 28.00 12.54 -12.15
C LYS A 307 26.83 13.50 -12.03
N ARG A 308 25.65 12.99 -12.36
CA ARG A 308 24.36 13.57 -12.02
C ARG A 308 23.67 12.62 -11.06
N VAL A 309 23.31 13.13 -9.89
CA VAL A 309 22.65 12.36 -8.85
C VAL A 309 21.19 12.76 -8.82
N ILE A 310 20.30 11.79 -8.99
CA ILE A 310 18.86 12.00 -9.05
C ILE A 310 18.21 11.17 -7.95
N PHE A 311 17.35 11.80 -7.15
CA PHE A 311 16.60 11.14 -6.10
C PHE A 311 15.11 11.28 -6.38
N ILE A 312 14.35 10.19 -6.31
CA ILE A 312 12.93 10.16 -6.66
C ILE A 312 12.10 9.74 -5.44
N SER A 313 11.02 10.47 -5.14
CA SER A 313 10.14 10.16 -4.01
C SER A 313 8.66 10.07 -4.41
N LYS A 314 7.99 8.99 -3.99
CA LYS A 314 6.54 8.82 -4.16
C LYS A 314 5.74 9.84 -3.35
N SER A 315 6.12 10.01 -2.09
CA SER A 315 5.39 10.83 -1.10
C SER A 315 5.99 12.23 -0.93
N GLY A 316 6.98 12.60 -1.75
CA GLY A 316 7.67 13.88 -1.66
C GLY A 316 8.76 13.91 -0.59
N TYR A 317 9.13 15.12 -0.20
CA TYR A 317 10.35 15.43 0.55
C TYR A 317 10.01 16.22 1.82
N THR A 318 10.82 16.05 2.87
CA THR A 318 10.78 16.98 4.01
C THR A 318 11.52 18.27 3.65
N GLN A 319 11.18 19.39 4.28
CA GLN A 319 11.87 20.67 4.07
C GLN A 319 13.39 20.54 4.23
N SER A 320 13.83 19.85 5.28
CA SER A 320 15.25 19.57 5.53
C SER A 320 15.93 18.75 4.43
N SER A 321 15.19 17.89 3.72
CA SER A 321 15.74 17.12 2.60
C SER A 321 15.86 17.94 1.31
N LEU A 322 14.94 18.90 1.08
CA LEU A 322 15.03 19.84 -0.04
C LEU A 322 16.27 20.74 0.11
N GLU A 323 16.49 21.29 1.31
CA GLU A 323 17.67 22.11 1.62
C GLU A 323 18.97 21.33 1.49
N PHE A 324 19.02 20.12 2.04
CA PHE A 324 20.19 19.25 1.97
C PHE A 324 20.53 18.83 0.53
N ALA A 325 19.52 18.48 -0.28
CA ALA A 325 19.72 18.13 -1.69
C ALA A 325 20.35 19.28 -2.49
N GLY A 326 19.89 20.51 -2.25
CA GLY A 326 20.43 21.71 -2.92
C GLY A 326 21.90 21.97 -2.60
N GLN A 327 22.33 21.70 -1.36
CA GLN A 327 23.74 21.84 -0.95
C GLN A 327 24.67 20.79 -1.58
N HIS A 328 24.12 19.66 -2.00
CA HIS A 328 24.87 18.51 -2.52
C HIS A 328 24.60 18.23 -4.01
N GLU A 329 24.00 19.20 -4.72
CA GLU A 329 23.69 19.11 -6.15
C GLU A 329 22.88 17.86 -6.55
N VAL A 330 22.00 17.40 -5.66
CA VAL A 330 21.11 16.26 -5.91
C VAL A 330 19.81 16.76 -6.55
N GLU A 331 19.51 16.28 -7.76
CA GLU A 331 18.27 16.57 -8.47
C GLU A 331 17.11 15.77 -7.85
N LEU A 332 16.04 16.45 -7.44
CA LEU A 332 14.88 15.81 -6.81
C LEU A 332 13.72 15.74 -7.79
N LEU A 333 13.14 14.55 -7.95
CA LEU A 333 11.95 14.32 -8.78
C LEU A 333 10.77 13.79 -7.96
N ASN A 334 9.56 14.26 -8.29
CA ASN A 334 8.34 13.72 -7.72
C ASN A 334 7.93 12.40 -8.41
N ARG A 335 6.81 11.83 -7.97
CA ARG A 335 6.24 10.59 -8.53
C ARG A 335 5.86 10.65 -10.02
N HIS A 336 5.84 11.85 -10.61
CA HIS A 336 5.53 12.12 -12.01
C HIS A 336 6.77 12.46 -12.84
N MET A 337 7.99 12.33 -12.27
CA MET A 337 9.27 12.69 -12.90
C MET A 337 9.45 14.19 -13.14
N GLU A 338 8.73 15.01 -12.38
CA GLU A 338 8.87 16.47 -12.43
C GLU A 338 9.84 16.92 -11.35
N LYS A 339 10.68 17.90 -11.67
CA LYS A 339 11.62 18.49 -10.72
C LYS A 339 10.88 19.14 -9.56
N VAL A 340 11.38 18.90 -8.35
CA VAL A 340 10.89 19.51 -7.11
C VAL A 340 11.93 20.50 -6.61
N THR A 341 11.50 21.71 -6.29
CA THR A 341 12.34 22.77 -5.74
C THR A 341 11.89 23.17 -4.34
N ILE A 342 12.71 23.95 -3.66
CA ILE A 342 12.41 24.50 -2.32
C ILE A 342 11.12 25.35 -2.32
N GLN A 343 10.66 25.83 -3.49
CA GLN A 343 9.45 26.65 -3.61
C GLN A 343 8.15 25.84 -3.69
N ASP A 344 8.24 24.51 -3.79
CA ASP A 344 7.09 23.60 -3.98
C ASP A 344 6.60 22.97 -2.65
N SER A 345 7.06 23.47 -1.49
CA SER A 345 6.75 22.92 -0.14
C SER A 345 5.48 23.44 0.52
#